data_AF-A0A354U410-F1
#
_entry.id   AF-A0A354U410-F1
#
_cell.length_a   1.000
_cell.length_b   1.000
_cell.length_c   1.000
_cell.angle_alpha   90.00
_cell.angle_beta   90.00
_cell.angle_gamma   90.00
#
_symmetry.space_group_name_H-M   'P 1'
#
loop_
_entity.id
_entity.type
_entity.pdbx_description
1 polymer ?
#
loop_
_entity_poly.entity_id
_entity_poly.type
_entity_poly.pdbx_seq_one_letter_code
_entity_poly.pdbx_strand_id
1 'polypeptide(L)'
;MMLEFVSAIKSRLQSLAKTGERLIVASDSEELFVDKGGERIQIRDIIRLSTDAERTATLAPLDKLYFVVSTGKLWSYRDGWECLNPAQESSAIRLAACTGIGVQYAAAGNVLSWIDPADVIYNGAELARWGKTVLVCKSGSYPASVTDGTIVAQTVRADGTKNAYRNGFTDTGARGGNGYCYRLFSQTESGTWNDLAANSFPNTSVVSWGLVQKFVREGLGATKFPVGTVFEVAHGEYKHTDGTGLTFRVVGHDQVPAADESLTHTMCLEMTDALFAAPLDAAENTYGISEDLYAQEGKTYYKWNYKEGTYPELVAGTDYQIGDRIVGYLEKNIGVRDQLGYSRFSQSNLLQWLNSAKSAGTWFNKQNIWDKATSAMESKAGFCYKLDAEFLAAVSPARITTALPEADGGGSETTDAKFWILSYSQVNGLKTNDYVKNVVAENDQLEWYKNTTHTKLKYPIDGGSSYVNWWLRSIYQTDDGRNLRMSTTPYYTYSANPEPWVVPACIIA
;
A
#
# COMPACT_ATOMS: atom_id res chain seq x y z
N MET A 1 39.23 -13.21 29.68
CA MET A 1 37.94 -13.16 30.39
C MET A 1 37.08 -12.18 29.62
N MET A 2 35.99 -12.66 28.99
CA MET A 2 35.20 -11.86 28.06
C MET A 2 34.20 -11.02 28.87
N LEU A 3 34.37 -9.69 28.90
CA LEU A 3 33.38 -8.79 29.49
C LEU A 3 32.15 -8.74 28.57
N GLU A 4 30.96 -8.89 29.15
CA GLU A 4 29.69 -8.72 28.44
C GLU A 4 29.43 -7.22 28.18
N PHE A 5 28.97 -6.82 26.99
CA PHE A 5 28.67 -5.42 26.65
C PHE A 5 27.17 -5.17 26.60
N VAL A 6 26.70 -4.14 27.30
CA VAL A 6 25.27 -3.80 27.43
C VAL A 6 25.06 -2.32 27.11
N SER A 7 24.06 -2.00 26.31
CA SER A 7 23.59 -0.61 26.11
C SER A 7 22.32 -0.37 26.92
N ALA A 8 22.22 0.76 27.62
CA ALA A 8 21.08 1.11 28.45
C ALA A 8 20.84 2.63 28.49
N ILE A 9 19.65 3.08 28.89
CA ILE A 9 19.37 4.51 29.16
C ILE A 9 19.76 4.81 30.61
N LYS A 10 20.43 5.94 30.89
CA LYS A 10 20.99 6.33 32.20
C LYS A 10 19.97 6.22 33.33
N SER A 11 18.73 6.70 33.08
CA SER A 11 17.64 6.65 34.06
C SER A 11 17.24 5.22 34.47
N ARG A 12 17.55 4.21 33.64
CA ARG A 12 17.24 2.79 33.89
C ARG A 12 18.42 2.00 34.45
N LEU A 13 19.57 2.64 34.67
CA LEU A 13 20.72 1.97 35.25
C LEU A 13 20.39 1.42 36.64
N GLN A 14 19.70 2.18 37.49
CA GLN A 14 19.38 1.71 38.86
C GLN A 14 18.55 0.42 38.90
N SER A 15 17.72 0.17 37.87
CA SER A 15 16.92 -1.05 37.72
C SER A 15 17.65 -2.23 37.07
N LEU A 16 18.85 -2.02 36.50
CA LEU A 16 19.58 -3.05 35.78
C LEU A 16 20.36 -3.94 36.76
N ALA A 17 19.96 -5.21 36.89
CA ALA A 17 20.51 -6.20 37.84
C ALA A 17 22.03 -6.35 37.71
N LYS A 18 22.80 -6.04 38.76
CA LYS A 18 24.29 -5.99 38.78
C LYS A 18 24.93 -7.39 38.79
N THR A 19 24.77 -8.13 37.71
CA THR A 19 25.24 -9.52 37.58
C THR A 19 26.40 -9.64 36.59
N GLY A 20 27.38 -10.48 36.90
CA GLY A 20 28.54 -10.74 36.03
C GLY A 20 29.59 -9.62 36.00
N GLU A 21 30.63 -9.80 35.19
CA GLU A 21 31.56 -8.72 34.80
C GLU A 21 31.12 -8.16 33.44
N ARG A 22 30.57 -6.95 33.42
CA ARG A 22 30.01 -6.34 32.20
C ARG A 22 30.30 -4.86 32.08
N LEU A 23 30.43 -4.39 30.85
CA LEU A 23 30.57 -2.98 30.52
C LEU A 23 29.24 -2.44 30.00
N ILE A 24 28.79 -1.31 30.55
CA ILE A 24 27.52 -0.68 30.21
C ILE A 24 27.75 0.71 29.63
N VAL A 25 27.18 0.96 28.45
CA VAL A 25 27.13 2.29 27.83
C VAL A 25 25.76 2.90 28.06
N ALA A 26 25.71 4.07 28.69
CA ALA A 26 24.48 4.86 28.78
C ALA A 26 24.25 5.59 27.46
N SER A 27 23.28 5.15 26.66
CA SER A 27 23.08 5.62 25.28
C SER A 27 22.55 7.06 25.17
N ASP A 28 21.96 7.59 26.23
CA ASP A 28 21.38 8.94 26.33
C ASP A 28 22.31 9.97 26.97
N SER A 29 23.21 9.54 27.85
CA SER A 29 24.16 10.41 28.55
C SER A 29 25.61 10.23 28.14
N GLU A 30 25.89 9.22 27.32
CA GLU A 30 27.23 8.85 26.84
C GLU A 30 28.21 8.53 27.99
N GLU A 31 27.69 8.12 29.14
CA GLU A 31 28.47 7.69 30.30
C GLU A 31 28.76 6.19 30.26
N LEU A 32 29.96 5.82 30.69
CA LEU A 32 30.40 4.42 30.73
C LEU A 32 30.43 3.89 32.16
N PHE A 33 29.96 2.66 32.34
CA PHE A 33 29.95 1.98 33.64
C PHE A 33 30.50 0.56 33.50
N VAL A 34 31.04 0.02 34.58
CA VAL A 34 31.38 -1.40 34.70
C VAL A 34 30.66 -1.98 35.91
N ASP A 35 30.05 -3.15 35.74
CA ASP A 35 29.64 -3.97 36.87
C ASP A 35 30.75 -4.97 37.17
N LYS A 36 31.26 -4.93 38.40
CA LYS A 36 32.30 -5.85 38.88
C LYS A 36 32.09 -6.12 40.36
N GLY A 37 32.11 -7.40 40.75
CA GLY A 37 31.93 -7.80 42.15
C GLY A 37 30.58 -7.41 42.75
N GLY A 38 29.53 -7.25 41.93
CA GLY A 38 28.20 -6.80 42.35
C GLY A 38 28.06 -5.28 42.53
N GLU A 39 29.13 -4.51 42.29
CA GLU A 39 29.10 -3.05 42.29
C GLU A 39 29.04 -2.48 40.88
N ARG A 40 28.42 -1.31 40.73
CA ARG A 40 28.44 -0.53 39.48
C ARG A 40 29.36 0.67 39.66
N ILE A 41 30.41 0.73 38.88
CA ILE A 41 31.44 1.78 38.93
C ILE A 41 31.36 2.59 37.64
N GLN A 42 31.26 3.92 37.75
CA GLN A 42 31.34 4.80 36.59
C GLN A 42 32.80 4.93 36.14
N ILE A 43 33.06 4.71 34.87
CA ILE A 43 34.37 4.94 34.26
C ILE A 43 34.43 6.41 33.83
N ARG A 44 35.30 7.17 34.51
CA ARG A 44 35.46 8.61 34.26
C ARG A 44 36.71 8.93 33.44
N ASP A 45 37.71 8.06 33.48
CA ASP A 45 38.95 8.23 32.73
C ASP A 45 38.84 7.62 31.33
N ILE A 46 38.05 8.28 30.48
CA ILE A 46 37.79 7.89 29.09
C ILE A 46 37.85 9.11 28.19
N ILE A 47 38.53 8.99 27.05
CA ILE A 47 38.58 10.03 26.03
C ILE A 47 37.38 9.84 25.11
N ARG A 48 36.58 10.89 24.93
CA ARG A 48 35.43 10.87 24.02
C ARG A 48 35.79 11.51 22.70
N LEU A 49 35.44 10.84 21.61
CA LEU A 49 35.60 11.31 20.24
C LEU A 49 34.23 11.28 19.58
N SER A 50 33.88 12.31 18.83
CA SER A 50 32.58 12.38 18.16
C SER A 50 32.55 11.41 16.98
N THR A 51 33.67 11.26 16.25
CA THR A 51 33.75 10.46 15.02
C THR A 51 34.92 9.48 15.01
N ASP A 52 34.80 8.40 14.21
CA ASP A 52 35.93 7.46 14.04
C ASP A 52 37.09 8.11 13.27
N ALA A 53 36.80 9.14 12.47
CA ALA A 53 37.81 9.96 11.80
C ALA A 53 38.70 10.72 12.80
N GLU A 54 38.14 11.21 13.91
CA GLU A 54 38.94 11.83 14.99
C GLU A 54 39.86 10.83 15.68
N ARG A 55 39.41 9.57 15.83
CA ARG A 55 40.23 8.49 16.39
C ARG A 55 41.44 8.22 15.51
N THR A 56 41.23 8.04 14.21
CA THR A 56 42.33 7.76 13.28
C THR A 56 43.25 8.95 13.07
N ALA A 57 42.76 10.18 13.23
CA ALA A 57 43.54 11.41 13.17
C ALA A 57 44.34 11.72 14.46
N THR A 58 44.17 10.95 15.53
CA THR A 58 44.89 11.19 16.79
C THR A 58 46.37 10.82 16.62
N LEU A 59 47.24 11.84 16.56
CA LEU A 59 48.67 11.68 16.24
C LEU A 59 49.52 11.08 17.39
N ALA A 60 49.05 11.18 18.63
CA ALA A 60 49.72 10.63 19.82
C ALA A 60 48.67 10.09 20.82
N PRO A 61 48.04 8.94 20.53
CA PRO A 61 47.04 8.39 21.44
C PRO A 61 47.71 7.93 22.74
N LEU A 62 47.14 8.37 23.86
CA LEU A 62 47.47 7.92 25.21
C LEU A 62 47.01 6.47 25.43
N ASP A 63 47.70 5.75 26.32
CA ASP A 63 47.27 4.43 26.84
C ASP A 63 46.05 4.57 27.74
N LYS A 64 44.91 4.77 27.09
CA LYS A 64 43.59 5.01 27.68
C LYS A 64 42.49 4.35 26.86
N LEU A 65 41.30 4.35 27.43
CA LEU A 65 40.08 4.00 26.72
C LEU A 65 39.58 5.21 25.91
N TYR A 66 39.09 4.93 24.70
CA TYR A 66 38.47 5.92 23.82
C TYR A 66 37.06 5.46 23.46
N PHE A 67 36.06 6.31 23.64
CA PHE A 67 34.69 6.06 23.18
C PHE A 67 34.37 6.94 21.98
N VAL A 68 34.04 6.32 20.86
CA VAL A 68 33.62 7.01 19.63
C VAL A 68 32.09 7.07 19.60
N VAL A 69 31.54 8.27 19.78
CA VAL A 69 30.11 8.50 19.98
C VAL A 69 29.29 8.06 18.76
N SER A 70 29.65 8.49 17.56
CA SER A 70 28.93 8.15 16.33
C SER A 70 28.88 6.66 15.99
N THR A 71 29.81 5.85 16.53
CA THR A 71 29.88 4.41 16.26
C THR A 71 29.50 3.54 17.46
N GLY A 72 29.38 4.15 18.65
CA GLY A 72 29.20 3.42 19.91
C GLY A 72 30.36 2.48 20.25
N LYS A 73 31.55 2.70 19.68
CA LYS A 73 32.71 1.81 19.83
C LYS A 73 33.65 2.28 20.93
N LEU A 74 34.13 1.33 21.72
CA LEU A 74 35.16 1.45 22.71
C LEU A 74 36.47 0.91 22.15
N TRP A 75 37.50 1.73 22.23
CA TRP A 75 38.83 1.44 21.75
C TRP A 75 39.86 1.56 22.87
N SER A 76 40.94 0.82 22.74
CA SER A 76 42.16 0.87 23.55
C SER A 76 43.34 1.16 22.64
N TYR A 77 44.32 1.92 23.12
CA TYR A 77 45.57 2.16 22.38
C TYR A 77 46.77 1.78 23.25
N ARG A 78 47.27 0.56 23.08
CA ARG A 78 48.49 0.08 23.77
C ARG A 78 49.64 -0.05 22.77
N ASP A 79 49.48 -0.97 21.82
CA ASP A 79 50.42 -1.24 20.74
C ASP A 79 49.75 -1.03 19.36
N GLY A 80 48.83 -0.08 19.29
CA GLY A 80 47.92 0.15 18.17
C GLY A 80 46.47 0.22 18.63
N TRP A 81 45.58 0.64 17.71
CA TRP A 81 44.14 0.73 17.99
C TRP A 81 43.50 -0.65 18.06
N GLU A 82 42.99 -1.01 19.23
CA GLU A 82 42.24 -2.24 19.47
C GLU A 82 40.79 -1.91 19.82
N CYS A 83 39.83 -2.42 19.04
CA CYS A 83 38.41 -2.27 19.36
C CYS A 83 38.04 -3.31 20.42
N LEU A 84 37.52 -2.85 21.57
CA LEU A 84 37.17 -3.71 22.70
C LEU A 84 35.72 -4.20 22.64
N ASN A 85 34.86 -3.50 21.89
CA ASN A 85 33.51 -3.95 21.52
C ASN A 85 33.32 -3.95 19.99
N PRO A 86 34.15 -4.73 19.26
CA PRO A 86 33.84 -4.95 17.86
C PRO A 86 32.38 -5.37 17.81
N ALA A 87 31.63 -4.87 16.83
CA ALA A 87 30.27 -5.38 16.66
C ALA A 87 30.45 -6.89 16.71
N GLN A 88 29.61 -7.60 17.46
CA GLN A 88 29.41 -8.97 17.09
C GLN A 88 28.88 -8.84 15.67
N GLU A 89 29.78 -8.90 14.68
CA GLU A 89 29.41 -9.27 13.35
C GLU A 89 28.74 -10.60 13.60
N SER A 90 27.41 -10.57 13.59
CA SER A 90 26.66 -11.78 13.65
C SER A 90 26.86 -12.42 12.29
N SER A 91 27.98 -13.11 12.16
CA SER A 91 28.27 -14.06 11.10
C SER A 91 27.22 -15.18 11.06
N ALA A 92 26.25 -15.18 11.98
CA ALA A 92 25.17 -16.15 12.10
C ALA A 92 23.74 -15.60 11.89
N ILE A 93 23.48 -14.27 11.80
CA ILE A 93 22.11 -13.79 11.55
C ILE A 93 21.78 -13.97 10.06
N ARG A 94 20.97 -14.99 9.79
CA ARG A 94 20.44 -15.30 8.47
C ARG A 94 19.27 -14.36 8.15
N LEU A 95 19.11 -14.07 6.86
CA LEU A 95 17.93 -13.40 6.33
C LEU A 95 16.71 -14.33 6.37
N ALA A 96 15.51 -13.75 6.34
CA ALA A 96 14.28 -14.51 6.13
C ALA A 96 14.26 -15.17 4.74
N ALA A 97 13.38 -16.15 4.55
CA ALA A 97 13.13 -16.72 3.23
C ALA A 97 12.64 -15.65 2.25
N CYS A 98 12.95 -15.83 0.96
CA CYS A 98 12.35 -15.06 -0.11
C CYS A 98 10.84 -15.33 -0.15
N THR A 99 10.06 -14.36 -0.61
CA THR A 99 8.60 -14.49 -0.78
C THR A 99 8.22 -14.31 -2.25
N GLY A 100 6.92 -14.35 -2.60
CA GLY A 100 6.46 -14.20 -3.99
C GLY A 100 7.01 -15.27 -4.95
N ILE A 101 7.35 -16.45 -4.42
CA ILE A 101 7.92 -17.57 -5.16
C ILE A 101 6.84 -18.14 -6.07
N GLY A 102 6.96 -17.88 -7.36
CA GLY A 102 6.07 -18.41 -8.40
C GLY A 102 6.88 -19.03 -9.53
N VAL A 103 6.41 -20.13 -10.10
CA VAL A 103 7.01 -20.77 -11.27
C VAL A 103 5.93 -21.21 -12.26
N GLN A 104 6.16 -20.95 -13.54
CA GLN A 104 5.46 -21.61 -14.63
C GLN A 104 6.45 -22.42 -15.45
N TYR A 105 6.20 -23.72 -15.54
CA TYR A 105 7.00 -24.64 -16.34
C TYR A 105 6.51 -24.69 -17.79
N ALA A 106 7.42 -24.55 -18.77
CA ALA A 106 7.10 -24.69 -20.19
C ALA A 106 8.30 -25.22 -20.99
N ALA A 107 8.02 -25.85 -22.14
CA ALA A 107 9.05 -26.44 -23.00
C ALA A 107 10.05 -25.40 -23.54
N ALA A 108 9.61 -24.16 -23.75
CA ALA A 108 10.43 -23.06 -24.26
C ALA A 108 11.26 -22.35 -23.17
N GLY A 109 11.17 -22.79 -21.91
CA GLY A 109 11.81 -22.17 -20.77
C GLY A 109 10.85 -21.99 -19.60
N ASN A 110 11.39 -21.87 -18.40
CA ASN A 110 10.60 -21.69 -17.18
C ASN A 110 10.55 -20.21 -16.81
N VAL A 111 9.42 -19.76 -16.29
CA VAL A 111 9.23 -18.37 -15.84
C VAL A 111 9.09 -18.36 -14.33
N LEU A 112 9.95 -17.62 -13.64
CA LEU A 112 10.06 -17.62 -12.18
C LEU A 112 9.94 -16.21 -11.61
N SER A 113 9.29 -16.03 -10.47
CA SER A 113 9.28 -14.75 -9.74
C SER A 113 9.70 -14.94 -8.29
N TRP A 114 10.23 -13.89 -7.67
CA TRP A 114 10.45 -13.83 -6.23
C TRP A 114 10.63 -12.39 -5.72
N ILE A 115 10.48 -12.22 -4.41
CA ILE A 115 10.78 -11.01 -3.65
C ILE A 115 11.98 -11.31 -2.75
N ASP A 116 12.98 -10.45 -2.83
CA ASP A 116 14.18 -10.51 -2.00
C ASP A 116 13.82 -10.21 -0.54
N PRO A 117 14.51 -10.86 0.43
CA PRO A 117 14.19 -10.65 1.84
C PRO A 117 14.48 -9.22 2.29
N ALA A 118 13.68 -8.78 3.27
CA ALA A 118 13.90 -7.52 3.96
C ALA A 118 15.19 -7.57 4.81
N ASP A 119 15.66 -6.39 5.20
CA ASP A 119 16.72 -6.28 6.20
C ASP A 119 16.21 -6.73 7.57
N VAL A 120 17.07 -7.31 8.39
CA VAL A 120 16.70 -7.78 9.73
C VAL A 120 16.88 -6.63 10.70
N ILE A 121 15.77 -6.06 11.17
CA ILE A 121 15.75 -4.96 12.13
C ILE A 121 15.11 -5.43 13.43
N TYR A 122 15.77 -5.20 14.56
CA TYR A 122 15.25 -5.50 15.90
C TYR A 122 15.38 -4.29 16.81
N ASN A 123 14.26 -3.81 17.37
CA ASN A 123 14.20 -2.62 18.22
C ASN A 123 14.88 -1.37 17.61
N GLY A 124 14.76 -1.18 16.30
CA GLY A 124 15.37 -0.07 15.57
C GLY A 124 16.86 -0.25 15.25
N ALA A 125 17.51 -1.32 15.75
CA ALA A 125 18.86 -1.69 15.36
C ALA A 125 18.84 -2.63 14.16
N GLU A 126 19.68 -2.33 13.16
CA GLU A 126 19.88 -3.18 12.00
C GLU A 126 20.84 -4.32 12.38
N LEU A 127 20.37 -5.56 12.33
CA LEU A 127 21.11 -6.75 12.71
C LEU A 127 21.75 -7.47 11.52
N ALA A 128 21.13 -7.38 10.33
CA ALA A 128 21.68 -7.90 9.09
C ALA A 128 21.08 -7.17 7.88
N ARG A 129 21.93 -6.85 6.91
CA ARG A 129 21.55 -6.21 5.65
C ARG A 129 21.61 -7.22 4.53
N TRP A 130 20.53 -7.31 3.73
CA TRP A 130 20.53 -8.12 2.52
C TRP A 130 21.57 -7.59 1.53
N GLY A 131 22.55 -8.40 1.12
CA GLY A 131 23.57 -8.03 0.13
C GLY A 131 23.20 -8.44 -1.29
N LYS A 132 22.70 -9.67 -1.47
CA LYS A 132 22.29 -10.22 -2.78
C LYS A 132 21.39 -11.43 -2.65
N THR A 133 20.69 -11.81 -3.73
CA THR A 133 20.04 -13.11 -3.90
C THR A 133 20.51 -13.75 -5.19
N VAL A 134 20.84 -15.04 -5.16
CA VAL A 134 21.17 -15.83 -6.36
C VAL A 134 20.14 -16.93 -6.59
N LEU A 135 19.69 -17.08 -7.83
CA LEU A 135 18.84 -18.17 -8.27
C LEU A 135 19.69 -19.26 -8.90
N VAL A 136 19.67 -20.45 -8.30
CA VAL A 136 20.43 -21.61 -8.77
C VAL A 136 19.47 -22.64 -9.34
N CYS A 137 19.84 -23.20 -10.49
CA CYS A 137 19.10 -24.23 -11.20
C CYS A 137 19.93 -25.53 -11.23
N LYS A 138 19.28 -26.67 -10.97
CA LYS A 138 19.89 -28.02 -11.03
C LYS A 138 18.89 -29.04 -11.56
N SER A 139 19.34 -29.98 -12.38
CA SER A 139 18.49 -31.06 -12.90
C SER A 139 18.22 -32.12 -11.83
N GLY A 140 16.97 -32.56 -11.71
CA GLY A 140 16.55 -33.72 -10.91
C GLY A 140 16.57 -33.57 -9.38
N SER A 141 17.18 -32.52 -8.82
CA SER A 141 17.18 -32.25 -7.37
C SER A 141 17.41 -30.78 -7.07
N TYR A 142 16.94 -30.30 -5.91
CA TYR A 142 17.19 -28.93 -5.47
C TYR A 142 18.69 -28.69 -5.20
N PRO A 143 19.24 -27.54 -5.61
CA PRO A 143 20.57 -27.10 -5.20
C PRO A 143 20.72 -27.06 -3.67
N ALA A 144 21.85 -27.55 -3.15
CA ALA A 144 22.22 -27.47 -1.74
C ALA A 144 23.02 -26.20 -1.40
N SER A 145 23.68 -25.59 -2.38
CA SER A 145 24.48 -24.36 -2.23
C SER A 145 24.53 -23.55 -3.53
N VAL A 146 25.14 -22.37 -3.48
CA VAL A 146 25.34 -21.50 -4.64
C VAL A 146 26.27 -22.08 -5.71
N THR A 147 27.04 -23.11 -5.37
CA THR A 147 27.93 -23.83 -6.29
C THR A 147 27.36 -25.18 -6.73
N ASP A 148 26.21 -25.61 -6.19
CA ASP A 148 25.56 -26.89 -6.49
C ASP A 148 24.53 -26.73 -7.63
N GLY A 149 25.00 -26.28 -8.79
CA GLY A 149 24.16 -26.06 -9.96
C GLY A 149 24.66 -24.88 -10.79
N THR A 150 23.77 -24.37 -11.65
CA THR A 150 24.05 -23.20 -12.49
C THR A 150 23.29 -21.99 -11.95
N ILE A 151 24.00 -20.90 -11.68
CA ILE A 151 23.38 -19.61 -11.38
C ILE A 151 22.73 -19.08 -12.66
N VAL A 152 21.43 -18.78 -12.62
CA VAL A 152 20.67 -18.29 -13.78
C VAL A 152 20.23 -16.84 -13.66
N ALA A 153 20.12 -16.33 -12.43
CA ALA A 153 19.80 -14.94 -12.16
C ALA A 153 20.38 -14.51 -10.82
N GLN A 154 20.57 -13.20 -10.63
CA GLN A 154 20.96 -12.63 -9.36
C GLN A 154 20.43 -11.20 -9.19
N THR A 155 20.13 -10.82 -7.96
CA THR A 155 19.86 -9.44 -7.53
C THR A 155 20.92 -9.05 -6.50
N VAL A 156 21.37 -7.80 -6.53
CA VAL A 156 22.52 -7.29 -5.77
C VAL A 156 22.18 -5.89 -5.26
N ARG A 157 22.42 -5.62 -3.96
CA ARG A 157 22.16 -4.32 -3.35
C ARG A 157 22.98 -3.21 -3.99
N ALA A 158 24.28 -3.43 -4.16
CA ALA A 158 25.20 -2.44 -4.72
C ALA A 158 24.77 -1.97 -6.12
N ASP A 159 24.09 -2.83 -6.87
CA ASP A 159 23.61 -2.55 -8.23
C ASP A 159 22.18 -1.98 -8.24
N GLY A 160 21.54 -1.82 -7.07
CA GLY A 160 20.15 -1.35 -6.97
C GLY A 160 19.11 -2.32 -7.52
N THR A 161 19.44 -3.61 -7.69
CA THR A 161 18.56 -4.60 -8.35
C THR A 161 17.65 -5.37 -7.39
N LYS A 162 17.48 -4.90 -6.14
CA LYS A 162 16.56 -5.52 -5.17
C LYS A 162 15.15 -5.63 -5.75
N ASN A 163 14.54 -6.81 -5.69
CA ASN A 163 13.21 -7.12 -6.22
C ASN A 163 13.06 -6.90 -7.74
N ALA A 164 14.15 -6.92 -8.51
CA ALA A 164 14.11 -6.76 -9.96
C ALA A 164 13.26 -7.85 -10.65
N TYR A 165 13.25 -9.07 -10.09
CA TYR A 165 12.52 -10.22 -10.66
C TYR A 165 11.21 -10.55 -9.94
N ARG A 166 10.68 -9.60 -9.14
CA ARG A 166 9.36 -9.76 -8.53
C ARG A 166 8.27 -9.92 -9.59
N ASN A 167 8.45 -9.34 -10.78
CA ASN A 167 7.53 -9.44 -11.92
C ASN A 167 7.97 -10.50 -12.93
N GLY A 168 8.78 -11.47 -12.51
CA GLY A 168 9.16 -12.62 -13.30
C GLY A 168 10.48 -12.49 -14.07
N PHE A 169 11.14 -13.64 -14.20
CA PHE A 169 12.42 -13.91 -14.85
C PHE A 169 12.23 -15.13 -15.74
N THR A 170 12.67 -15.05 -17.00
CA THR A 170 12.58 -16.17 -17.95
C THR A 170 13.93 -16.88 -18.03
N ASP A 171 13.99 -18.14 -17.58
CA ASP A 171 15.13 -19.03 -17.81
C ASP A 171 14.98 -19.72 -19.17
N THR A 172 15.55 -19.09 -20.21
CA THR A 172 15.43 -19.51 -21.62
C THR A 172 16.44 -20.59 -22.04
N GLY A 173 17.23 -21.14 -21.10
CA GLY A 173 18.14 -22.24 -21.42
C GLY A 173 17.41 -23.49 -21.92
N ALA A 174 18.13 -24.54 -22.33
CA ALA A 174 17.59 -25.88 -22.61
C ALA A 174 17.04 -26.59 -21.36
N ARG A 175 16.47 -25.82 -20.42
CA ARG A 175 16.01 -26.18 -19.09
C ARG A 175 14.49 -26.08 -18.96
N GLY A 176 13.79 -26.14 -20.10
CA GLY A 176 12.33 -26.12 -20.13
C GLY A 176 11.70 -27.34 -19.46
N GLY A 177 10.51 -27.14 -18.90
CA GLY A 177 9.73 -28.18 -18.24
C GLY A 177 10.14 -28.45 -16.80
N ASN A 178 9.48 -29.44 -16.18
CA ASN A 178 9.56 -29.73 -14.74
C ASN A 178 10.77 -30.58 -14.31
N GLY A 179 11.73 -30.85 -15.20
CA GLY A 179 12.94 -31.63 -14.90
C GLY A 179 14.03 -30.87 -14.13
N TYR A 180 13.86 -29.55 -13.95
CA TYR A 180 14.80 -28.66 -13.29
C TYR A 180 14.22 -28.10 -12.00
N CYS A 181 15.02 -28.17 -10.94
CA CYS A 181 14.72 -27.64 -9.63
C CYS A 181 15.46 -26.31 -9.44
N TYR A 182 14.76 -25.34 -8.85
CA TYR A 182 15.27 -24.00 -8.63
C TYR A 182 15.28 -23.67 -7.14
N ARG A 183 16.31 -22.96 -6.69
CA ARG A 183 16.40 -22.50 -5.31
C ARG A 183 17.10 -21.15 -5.21
N LEU A 184 16.56 -20.29 -4.35
CA LEU A 184 17.16 -18.99 -4.02
C LEU A 184 18.11 -19.12 -2.85
N PHE A 185 19.24 -18.41 -2.93
CA PHE A 185 20.17 -18.22 -1.83
C PHE A 185 20.41 -16.73 -1.65
N SER A 186 19.88 -16.15 -0.58
CA SER A 186 20.15 -14.75 -0.23
C SER A 186 21.36 -14.65 0.69
N GLN A 187 22.18 -13.64 0.54
CA GLN A 187 23.37 -13.39 1.37
C GLN A 187 23.24 -12.04 2.07
N THR A 188 23.73 -11.93 3.29
CA THR A 188 23.95 -10.63 3.94
C THR A 188 25.17 -9.90 3.34
N GLU A 189 25.30 -8.59 3.57
CA GLU A 189 26.53 -7.85 3.22
C GLU A 189 27.78 -8.38 3.96
N SER A 190 27.58 -8.98 5.15
CA SER A 190 28.62 -9.66 5.93
C SER A 190 28.95 -11.08 5.44
N GLY A 191 28.28 -11.56 4.40
CA GLY A 191 28.60 -12.84 3.75
C GLY A 191 27.83 -14.07 4.25
N THR A 192 26.90 -13.92 5.20
CA THR A 192 26.08 -15.04 5.72
C THR A 192 25.02 -15.44 4.70
N TRP A 193 25.02 -16.72 4.28
CA TRP A 193 24.04 -17.27 3.35
C TRP A 193 22.76 -17.76 4.05
N ASN A 194 21.63 -17.56 3.37
CA ASN A 194 20.34 -18.15 3.66
C ASN A 194 20.09 -19.33 2.71
N ASP A 195 20.14 -20.52 3.27
CA ASP A 195 19.93 -21.81 2.63
C ASP A 195 18.66 -22.51 3.16
N LEU A 196 17.61 -21.75 3.47
CA LEU A 196 16.34 -22.31 3.95
C LEU A 196 15.63 -23.09 2.83
N ALA A 197 14.98 -24.20 3.18
CA ALA A 197 14.24 -25.02 2.19
C ALA A 197 13.03 -24.28 1.61
N ALA A 198 12.49 -23.30 2.33
CA ALA A 198 11.42 -22.41 1.87
C ALA A 198 11.79 -21.56 0.64
N ASN A 199 13.08 -21.45 0.30
CA ASN A 199 13.56 -20.77 -0.90
C ASN A 199 13.54 -21.64 -2.16
N SER A 200 13.08 -22.89 -2.06
CA SER A 200 12.94 -23.79 -3.19
C SER A 200 11.64 -23.51 -3.95
N PHE A 201 11.70 -23.41 -5.26
CA PHE A 201 10.50 -23.33 -6.09
C PHE A 201 9.79 -24.69 -6.11
N PRO A 202 8.45 -24.73 -6.08
CA PRO A 202 7.70 -25.98 -6.14
C PRO A 202 7.96 -26.69 -7.48
N ASN A 203 7.89 -28.03 -7.48
CA ASN A 203 8.04 -28.85 -8.69
C ASN A 203 6.78 -28.85 -9.59
N THR A 204 5.75 -28.11 -9.19
CA THR A 204 4.53 -27.85 -9.94
C THR A 204 4.39 -26.35 -10.17
N SER A 205 3.66 -25.97 -11.22
CA SER A 205 3.44 -24.55 -11.47
C SER A 205 2.65 -23.92 -10.33
N VAL A 206 3.16 -22.80 -9.82
CA VAL A 206 2.51 -21.96 -8.82
C VAL A 206 2.56 -20.53 -9.32
N VAL A 207 1.40 -19.88 -9.42
CA VAL A 207 1.27 -18.53 -9.95
C VAL A 207 1.30 -17.54 -8.80
N SER A 208 2.31 -16.69 -8.78
CA SER A 208 2.43 -15.51 -7.92
C SER A 208 1.79 -14.29 -8.60
N TRP A 209 1.52 -13.22 -7.86
CA TRP A 209 1.05 -11.96 -8.46
C TRP A 209 2.09 -11.34 -9.39
N GLY A 210 3.37 -11.55 -9.07
CA GLY A 210 4.48 -11.26 -9.97
C GLY A 210 4.36 -11.90 -11.35
N LEU A 211 4.04 -13.20 -11.40
CA LEU A 211 3.83 -13.91 -12.66
C LEU A 211 2.53 -13.51 -13.35
N VAL A 212 1.45 -13.24 -12.59
CA VAL A 212 0.21 -12.70 -13.16
C VAL A 212 0.52 -11.40 -13.91
N GLN A 213 1.22 -10.45 -13.26
CA GLN A 213 1.57 -9.18 -13.88
C GLN A 213 2.45 -9.35 -15.11
N LYS A 214 3.43 -10.26 -15.08
CA LYS A 214 4.27 -10.57 -16.25
C LYS A 214 3.44 -11.00 -17.45
N PHE A 215 2.55 -11.98 -17.26
CA PHE A 215 1.75 -12.50 -18.35
C PHE A 215 0.80 -11.45 -18.91
N VAL A 216 0.24 -10.59 -18.06
CA VAL A 216 -0.58 -9.48 -18.53
C VAL A 216 0.25 -8.54 -19.40
N ARG A 217 1.43 -8.09 -18.94
CA ARG A 217 2.34 -7.20 -19.69
C ARG A 217 2.80 -7.76 -21.03
N GLU A 218 2.93 -9.08 -21.12
CA GLU A 218 3.31 -9.78 -22.35
C GLU A 218 2.12 -10.04 -23.30
N GLY A 219 0.92 -9.52 -23.00
CA GLY A 219 -0.28 -9.73 -23.80
C GLY A 219 -0.86 -11.16 -23.68
N LEU A 220 -0.42 -11.92 -22.67
CA LEU A 220 -0.84 -13.30 -22.43
C LEU A 220 -1.99 -13.39 -21.41
N GLY A 221 -2.46 -12.26 -20.86
CA GLY A 221 -3.52 -12.18 -19.86
C GLY A 221 -4.76 -13.01 -20.24
N ALA A 222 -5.37 -12.74 -21.40
CA ALA A 222 -6.57 -13.45 -21.85
C ALA A 222 -6.38 -14.96 -22.05
N THR A 223 -5.16 -15.39 -22.39
CA THR A 223 -4.85 -16.82 -22.59
C THR A 223 -4.59 -17.54 -21.27
N LYS A 224 -3.90 -16.89 -20.33
CA LYS A 224 -3.54 -17.49 -19.03
C LYS A 224 -4.66 -17.37 -18.00
N PHE A 225 -5.42 -16.30 -18.06
CA PHE A 225 -6.46 -15.92 -17.11
C PHE A 225 -7.69 -15.43 -17.91
N PRO A 226 -8.41 -16.35 -18.57
CA PRO A 226 -9.59 -15.99 -19.34
C PRO A 226 -10.64 -15.30 -18.46
N VAL A 227 -11.52 -14.52 -19.09
CA VAL A 227 -12.66 -13.88 -18.41
C VAL A 227 -13.46 -14.93 -17.62
N GLY A 228 -13.71 -14.63 -16.34
CA GLY A 228 -14.33 -15.56 -15.40
C GLY A 228 -13.36 -16.30 -14.47
N THR A 229 -12.04 -16.29 -14.72
CA THR A 229 -11.05 -16.74 -13.74
C THR A 229 -11.21 -15.98 -12.43
N VAL A 230 -11.18 -16.68 -11.30
CA VAL A 230 -11.30 -16.11 -9.95
C VAL A 230 -10.00 -16.32 -9.19
N PHE A 231 -9.47 -15.24 -8.61
CA PHE A 231 -8.34 -15.24 -7.71
C PHE A 231 -8.80 -15.04 -6.27
N GLU A 232 -8.17 -15.74 -5.34
CA GLU A 232 -8.27 -15.43 -3.92
C GLU A 232 -7.12 -14.50 -3.51
N VAL A 233 -7.43 -13.46 -2.74
CA VAL A 233 -6.52 -12.42 -2.27
C VAL A 233 -6.68 -12.31 -0.76
N ALA A 234 -5.60 -12.51 -0.02
CA ALA A 234 -5.63 -12.34 1.43
C ALA A 234 -5.93 -10.89 1.82
N HIS A 235 -6.74 -10.70 2.86
CA HIS A 235 -6.94 -9.41 3.49
C HIS A 235 -7.05 -9.60 5.01
N GLY A 236 -6.30 -8.81 5.78
CA GLY A 236 -6.23 -8.95 7.23
C GLY A 236 -7.47 -8.50 8.01
N GLU A 237 -8.56 -8.14 7.33
CA GLU A 237 -9.79 -7.59 7.95
C GLU A 237 -11.04 -8.18 7.30
N TYR A 238 -11.06 -8.27 5.96
CA TYR A 238 -12.17 -8.86 5.22
C TYR A 238 -11.84 -10.30 4.79
N LYS A 239 -12.77 -11.22 5.06
CA LYS A 239 -12.67 -12.63 4.70
C LYS A 239 -14.07 -13.23 4.63
N HIS A 240 -14.22 -14.28 3.85
CA HIS A 240 -15.43 -15.08 3.86
C HIS A 240 -15.58 -15.85 5.17
N THR A 241 -16.81 -16.31 5.43
CA THR A 241 -17.16 -17.07 6.64
C THR A 241 -16.40 -18.40 6.76
N ASP A 242 -15.96 -18.97 5.63
CA ASP A 242 -15.10 -20.18 5.60
C ASP A 242 -13.61 -19.87 5.84
N GLY A 243 -13.24 -18.60 5.99
CA GLY A 243 -11.88 -18.14 6.23
C GLY A 243 -11.08 -17.79 4.97
N THR A 244 -11.62 -18.03 3.77
CA THR A 244 -10.97 -17.61 2.52
C THR A 244 -10.89 -16.09 2.39
N GLY A 245 -9.86 -15.61 1.68
CA GLY A 245 -9.65 -14.20 1.41
C GLY A 245 -10.71 -13.57 0.49
N LEU A 246 -10.46 -12.35 0.04
CA LEU A 246 -11.27 -11.68 -0.98
C LEU A 246 -11.17 -12.43 -2.31
N THR A 247 -12.26 -12.45 -3.06
CA THR A 247 -12.36 -13.13 -4.36
C THR A 247 -12.48 -12.10 -5.48
N PHE A 248 -11.53 -12.10 -6.42
CA PHE A 248 -11.49 -11.19 -7.57
C PHE A 248 -11.64 -11.97 -8.88
N ARG A 249 -12.60 -11.58 -9.70
CA ARG A 249 -12.85 -12.18 -11.01
C ARG A 249 -12.25 -11.34 -12.12
N VAL A 250 -11.65 -12.00 -13.10
CA VAL A 250 -11.29 -11.39 -14.39
C VAL A 250 -12.56 -11.00 -15.13
N VAL A 251 -12.78 -9.70 -15.32
CA VAL A 251 -13.98 -9.15 -15.97
C VAL A 251 -13.73 -8.63 -17.39
N GLY A 252 -12.48 -8.42 -17.79
CA GLY A 252 -12.10 -8.03 -19.16
C GLY A 252 -10.59 -7.81 -19.31
N HIS A 253 -10.11 -7.78 -20.55
CA HIS A 253 -8.71 -7.51 -20.91
C HIS A 253 -8.63 -6.33 -21.88
N ASP A 254 -7.70 -5.40 -21.66
CA ASP A 254 -7.45 -4.24 -22.53
C ASP A 254 -8.66 -3.29 -22.71
N GLN A 255 -9.64 -3.34 -21.79
CA GLN A 255 -10.86 -2.51 -21.80
C GLN A 255 -10.85 -1.38 -20.76
N VAL A 256 -9.88 -1.42 -19.84
CA VAL A 256 -9.65 -0.37 -18.84
C VAL A 256 -8.18 0.04 -18.96
N PRO A 257 -7.89 1.26 -19.45
CA PRO A 257 -6.51 1.69 -19.65
C PRO A 257 -5.79 1.92 -18.32
N ALA A 258 -4.50 1.59 -18.28
CA ALA A 258 -3.63 2.02 -17.20
C ALA A 258 -3.41 3.54 -17.25
N ALA A 259 -3.16 4.15 -16.10
CA ALA A 259 -2.76 5.56 -16.02
C ALA A 259 -1.40 5.81 -16.67
N ASP A 260 -0.49 4.84 -16.54
CA ASP A 260 0.78 4.77 -17.27
C ASP A 260 0.51 4.18 -18.67
N GLU A 261 0.56 5.05 -19.68
CA GLU A 261 0.28 4.70 -21.08
C GLU A 261 1.33 3.76 -21.69
N SER A 262 2.48 3.55 -21.04
CA SER A 262 3.46 2.55 -21.48
C SER A 262 3.01 1.12 -21.20
N LEU A 263 2.02 0.93 -20.32
CA LEU A 263 1.42 -0.37 -20.01
C LEU A 263 0.25 -0.62 -20.98
N THR A 264 0.57 -1.21 -22.13
CA THR A 264 -0.38 -1.39 -23.24
C THR A 264 -1.33 -2.57 -23.07
N HIS A 265 -1.11 -3.42 -22.07
CA HIS A 265 -1.95 -4.57 -21.77
C HIS A 265 -2.44 -4.53 -20.33
N THR A 266 -3.74 -4.73 -20.12
CA THR A 266 -4.37 -4.70 -18.80
C THR A 266 -5.32 -5.87 -18.61
N MET A 267 -5.42 -6.34 -17.37
CA MET A 267 -6.42 -7.30 -16.94
C MET A 267 -7.27 -6.66 -15.84
N CYS A 268 -8.54 -6.40 -16.12
CA CYS A 268 -9.47 -5.83 -15.17
C CYS A 268 -10.02 -6.92 -14.25
N LEU A 269 -9.91 -6.69 -12.94
CA LEU A 269 -10.43 -7.52 -11.88
C LEU A 269 -11.57 -6.80 -11.16
N GLU A 270 -12.59 -7.52 -10.74
CA GLU A 270 -13.68 -7.02 -9.88
C GLU A 270 -13.95 -8.04 -8.78
N MET A 271 -14.19 -7.57 -7.56
CA MET A 271 -14.62 -8.46 -6.48
C MET A 271 -15.91 -9.21 -6.84
N THR A 272 -15.98 -10.52 -6.54
CA THR A 272 -17.20 -11.30 -6.79
C THR A 272 -18.28 -11.04 -5.77
N ASP A 273 -17.88 -10.65 -4.57
CA ASP A 273 -18.73 -10.42 -3.40
C ASP A 273 -18.64 -8.96 -2.96
N ALA A 274 -19.60 -8.54 -2.13
CA ALA A 274 -19.73 -7.17 -1.69
C ALA A 274 -19.28 -7.05 -0.22
N LEU A 275 -18.52 -5.99 0.08
CA LEU A 275 -17.85 -5.85 1.38
C LEU A 275 -18.80 -5.47 2.52
N PHE A 276 -19.40 -4.28 2.41
CA PHE A 276 -20.35 -3.74 3.37
C PHE A 276 -21.17 -2.65 2.70
N ALA A 277 -22.33 -2.37 3.30
CA ALA A 277 -23.16 -1.21 2.99
C ALA A 277 -22.47 0.06 3.53
N ALA A 278 -22.26 1.05 2.66
CA ALA A 278 -21.77 2.37 3.02
C ALA A 278 -22.20 3.41 1.97
N PRO A 279 -22.38 4.69 2.33
CA PRO A 279 -22.65 5.71 1.33
C PRO A 279 -21.39 5.94 0.47
N LEU A 280 -21.59 6.35 -0.78
CA LEU A 280 -20.49 6.74 -1.67
C LEU A 280 -19.75 7.97 -1.12
N ASP A 281 -20.51 8.92 -0.58
CA ASP A 281 -20.02 10.13 0.05
C ASP A 281 -20.91 10.57 1.22
N ALA A 282 -20.40 11.41 2.11
CA ALA A 282 -21.19 11.94 3.22
C ALA A 282 -22.03 13.14 2.79
N ALA A 283 -23.19 13.35 3.42
CA ALA A 283 -23.89 14.62 3.32
C ALA A 283 -22.95 15.78 3.71
N GLU A 284 -22.79 16.72 2.79
CA GLU A 284 -21.87 17.84 2.94
C GLU A 284 -22.38 18.84 3.99
N ASN A 285 -21.49 19.70 4.49
CA ASN A 285 -21.92 20.80 5.36
C ASN A 285 -22.72 21.82 4.55
N THR A 286 -23.84 22.31 5.08
CA THR A 286 -24.62 23.40 4.42
C THR A 286 -23.79 24.68 4.26
N TYR A 287 -22.81 24.92 5.13
CA TYR A 287 -21.89 26.06 5.06
C TYR A 287 -20.45 25.59 5.26
N GLY A 288 -19.53 26.10 4.44
CA GLY A 288 -18.09 25.85 4.51
C GLY A 288 -17.34 27.17 4.70
N ILE A 289 -16.20 27.15 5.40
CA ILE A 289 -15.36 28.34 5.52
C ILE A 289 -14.76 28.63 4.15
N SER A 290 -14.95 29.86 3.65
CA SER A 290 -14.40 30.28 2.37
C SER A 290 -12.88 30.23 2.41
N GLU A 291 -12.29 29.70 1.33
CA GLU A 291 -10.84 29.75 1.11
C GLU A 291 -10.37 31.12 0.59
N ASP A 292 -11.31 31.98 0.21
CA ASP A 292 -11.01 33.31 -0.30
C ASP A 292 -10.40 34.20 0.80
N LEU A 293 -9.25 34.80 0.51
CA LEU A 293 -8.67 35.84 1.38
C LEU A 293 -9.37 37.18 1.22
N TYR A 294 -9.90 37.45 0.02
CA TYR A 294 -10.53 38.71 -0.36
C TYR A 294 -11.84 38.45 -1.08
N ALA A 295 -12.84 39.30 -0.84
CA ALA A 295 -14.17 39.18 -1.43
C ALA A 295 -14.11 39.25 -2.96
N GLN A 296 -14.71 38.26 -3.62
CA GLN A 296 -14.73 38.15 -5.08
C GLN A 296 -16.06 38.59 -5.67
N GLU A 297 -16.01 39.11 -6.90
CA GLU A 297 -17.22 39.48 -7.64
C GLU A 297 -18.08 38.24 -7.94
N GLY A 298 -19.40 38.37 -7.77
CA GLY A 298 -20.36 37.29 -8.06
C GLY A 298 -20.47 36.19 -7.01
N LYS A 299 -19.72 36.25 -5.91
CA LYS A 299 -19.85 35.33 -4.77
C LYS A 299 -20.75 35.88 -3.68
N THR A 300 -21.45 34.98 -2.99
CA THR A 300 -22.27 35.30 -1.82
C THR A 300 -21.62 34.71 -0.57
N TYR A 301 -21.45 35.55 0.45
CA TYR A 301 -20.81 35.16 1.71
C TYR A 301 -21.81 35.19 2.87
N TYR A 302 -21.52 34.39 3.89
CA TYR A 302 -22.33 34.23 5.09
C TYR A 302 -21.46 34.36 6.34
N LYS A 303 -22.09 34.66 7.48
CA LYS A 303 -21.42 34.67 8.78
C LYS A 303 -22.27 33.98 9.82
N TRP A 304 -21.66 33.18 10.70
CA TRP A 304 -22.38 32.56 11.80
C TRP A 304 -22.82 33.59 12.85
N ASN A 305 -24.13 33.68 13.09
CA ASN A 305 -24.71 34.47 14.17
C ASN A 305 -24.94 33.58 15.40
N TYR A 306 -24.01 33.65 16.35
CA TYR A 306 -24.07 32.89 17.60
C TYR A 306 -25.32 33.14 18.44
N LYS A 307 -25.96 34.32 18.35
CA LYS A 307 -27.12 34.66 19.17
C LYS A 307 -28.41 34.03 18.66
N GLU A 308 -28.55 33.97 17.35
CA GLU A 308 -29.77 33.48 16.69
C GLU A 308 -29.63 32.04 16.19
N GLY A 309 -28.41 31.51 16.14
CA GLY A 309 -28.14 30.20 15.56
C GLY A 309 -28.34 30.17 14.04
N THR A 310 -28.13 31.31 13.38
CA THR A 310 -28.41 31.52 11.95
C THR A 310 -27.15 31.83 11.16
N TYR A 311 -27.23 31.66 9.84
CA TYR A 311 -26.20 32.08 8.89
C TYR A 311 -26.77 33.20 8.00
N PRO A 312 -26.86 34.46 8.49
CA PRO A 312 -27.26 35.58 7.66
C PRO A 312 -26.37 35.71 6.43
N GLU A 313 -27.02 35.96 5.29
CA GLU A 313 -26.37 36.35 4.05
C GLU A 313 -25.79 37.76 4.19
N LEU A 314 -24.56 37.95 3.73
CA LEU A 314 -23.88 39.24 3.72
C LEU A 314 -24.10 39.93 2.37
N VAL A 315 -24.44 41.22 2.43
CA VAL A 315 -24.80 42.03 1.26
C VAL A 315 -23.59 42.83 0.79
N ALA A 316 -23.13 42.57 -0.44
CA ALA A 316 -22.09 43.37 -1.08
C ALA A 316 -22.48 44.86 -1.13
N GLY A 317 -21.54 45.75 -0.85
CA GLY A 317 -21.78 47.19 -0.72
C GLY A 317 -22.25 47.64 0.68
N THR A 318 -22.78 46.73 1.49
CA THR A 318 -23.24 47.01 2.87
C THR A 318 -22.31 46.35 3.90
N ASP A 319 -22.19 45.03 3.83
CA ASP A 319 -21.42 44.23 4.80
C ASP A 319 -19.95 44.07 4.39
N TYR A 320 -19.66 44.14 3.09
CA TYR A 320 -18.31 44.09 2.52
C TYR A 320 -18.26 44.75 1.14
N GLN A 321 -17.08 45.19 0.69
CA GLN A 321 -16.78 45.61 -0.68
C GLN A 321 -15.95 44.52 -1.40
N ILE A 322 -16.02 44.49 -2.74
CA ILE A 322 -15.15 43.59 -3.52
C ILE A 322 -13.69 43.97 -3.28
N GLY A 323 -12.86 42.97 -2.97
CA GLY A 323 -11.47 43.15 -2.55
C GLY A 323 -11.27 43.33 -1.04
N ASP A 324 -12.32 43.43 -0.23
CA ASP A 324 -12.19 43.45 1.24
C ASP A 324 -11.66 42.11 1.75
N ARG A 325 -10.90 42.15 2.85
CA ARG A 325 -10.40 40.94 3.50
C ARG A 325 -11.53 40.24 4.27
N ILE A 326 -11.81 38.97 3.94
CA ILE A 326 -12.99 38.22 4.42
C ILE A 326 -12.68 36.93 5.18
N VAL A 327 -11.51 36.83 5.81
CA VAL A 327 -11.08 35.62 6.54
C VAL A 327 -12.14 35.18 7.56
N GLY A 328 -12.59 33.93 7.45
CA GLY A 328 -13.61 33.32 8.32
C GLY A 328 -15.05 33.51 7.86
N TYR A 329 -15.27 34.11 6.68
CA TYR A 329 -16.58 34.12 6.04
C TYR A 329 -16.89 32.74 5.49
N LEU A 330 -18.18 32.46 5.32
CA LEU A 330 -18.69 31.16 4.92
C LEU A 330 -19.30 31.23 3.52
N GLU A 331 -19.27 30.12 2.81
CA GLU A 331 -19.99 29.91 1.56
C GLU A 331 -21.08 28.86 1.79
N LYS A 332 -22.27 29.11 1.25
CA LYS A 332 -23.39 28.17 1.34
C LYS A 332 -23.29 27.13 0.24
N ASN A 333 -23.47 25.87 0.62
CA ASN A 333 -23.55 24.77 -0.32
C ASN A 333 -24.80 24.88 -1.20
N ILE A 334 -24.71 24.40 -2.43
CA ILE A 334 -25.78 24.47 -3.43
C ILE A 334 -26.40 23.10 -3.67
N GLY A 335 -27.63 23.09 -4.17
CA GLY A 335 -28.32 21.86 -4.57
C GLY A 335 -28.76 21.00 -3.38
N VAL A 336 -28.60 19.68 -3.52
CA VAL A 336 -29.05 18.69 -2.54
C VAL A 336 -27.90 18.00 -1.80
N ARG A 337 -26.67 18.50 -1.94
CA ARG A 337 -25.44 17.88 -1.41
C ARG A 337 -25.39 17.83 0.10
N ASP A 338 -25.98 18.81 0.77
CA ASP A 338 -26.07 18.87 2.22
C ASP A 338 -27.05 17.85 2.83
N GLN A 339 -27.83 17.18 1.98
CA GLN A 339 -28.76 16.12 2.35
C GLN A 339 -28.30 14.75 1.85
N LEU A 340 -27.73 14.71 0.64
CA LEU A 340 -27.50 13.46 -0.10
C LEU A 340 -26.03 13.09 -0.27
N GLY A 341 -25.13 14.02 0.01
CA GLY A 341 -23.70 13.92 -0.28
C GLY A 341 -23.38 14.33 -1.70
N TYR A 342 -22.12 14.15 -2.09
CA TYR A 342 -21.63 14.64 -3.38
C TYR A 342 -21.42 13.49 -4.37
N SER A 343 -22.12 13.55 -5.51
CA SER A 343 -22.09 12.47 -6.50
C SER A 343 -20.82 12.41 -7.36
N ARG A 344 -19.93 13.41 -7.24
CA ARG A 344 -18.68 13.46 -8.00
C ARG A 344 -17.66 12.45 -7.45
N PHE A 345 -17.54 11.31 -8.12
CA PHE A 345 -16.75 10.17 -7.63
C PHE A 345 -15.29 10.50 -7.32
N SER A 346 -14.64 11.39 -8.10
CA SER A 346 -13.25 11.79 -7.87
C SER A 346 -13.00 12.46 -6.51
N GLN A 347 -14.05 13.02 -5.90
CA GLN A 347 -13.99 13.69 -4.60
C GLN A 347 -14.60 12.84 -3.47
N SER A 348 -15.10 11.65 -3.80
CA SER A 348 -15.86 10.84 -2.84
C SER A 348 -15.01 10.30 -1.69
N ASN A 349 -15.62 10.21 -0.53
CA ASN A 349 -15.12 9.43 0.62
C ASN A 349 -14.74 8.00 0.21
N LEU A 350 -15.57 7.36 -0.63
CA LEU A 350 -15.35 5.99 -1.08
C LEU A 350 -14.06 5.81 -1.88
N LEU A 351 -13.75 6.72 -2.81
CA LEU A 351 -12.51 6.65 -3.58
C LEU A 351 -11.27 6.81 -2.68
N GLN A 352 -11.33 7.73 -1.72
CA GLN A 352 -10.25 7.94 -0.74
C GLN A 352 -10.03 6.68 0.11
N TRP A 353 -11.10 6.07 0.61
CA TRP A 353 -11.03 4.85 1.41
C TRP A 353 -10.49 3.66 0.59
N LEU A 354 -10.96 3.48 -0.64
CA LEU A 354 -10.54 2.40 -1.55
C LEU A 354 -9.02 2.43 -1.82
N ASN A 355 -8.40 3.61 -1.80
CA ASN A 355 -6.99 3.79 -2.14
C ASN A 355 -6.11 4.09 -0.92
N SER A 356 -6.63 3.95 0.29
CA SER A 356 -5.88 4.26 1.51
C SER A 356 -5.33 3.01 2.19
N ALA A 357 -4.05 3.07 2.58
CA ALA A 357 -3.40 2.10 3.46
C ALA A 357 -3.32 2.61 4.91
N LYS A 358 -4.10 3.63 5.28
CA LYS A 358 -4.10 4.22 6.63
C LYS A 358 -5.15 3.56 7.52
N SER A 359 -4.93 3.64 8.84
CA SER A 359 -5.86 3.13 9.86
C SER A 359 -7.18 3.90 9.89
N ALA A 360 -8.18 3.35 10.58
CA ALA A 360 -9.47 3.99 10.81
C ALA A 360 -9.32 5.43 11.33
N GLY A 361 -10.17 6.35 10.84
CA GLY A 361 -10.19 7.77 11.21
C GLY A 361 -9.03 8.62 10.68
N THR A 362 -8.13 8.08 9.86
CA THR A 362 -6.92 8.81 9.41
C THR A 362 -6.77 8.91 7.89
N TRP A 363 -7.67 8.28 7.12
CA TRP A 363 -7.61 8.23 5.67
C TRP A 363 -8.20 9.45 4.98
N PHE A 364 -9.26 10.04 5.55
CA PHE A 364 -10.01 11.13 4.94
C PHE A 364 -9.22 12.44 4.90
N ASN A 365 -9.30 13.13 3.76
CA ASN A 365 -8.89 14.51 3.58
C ASN A 365 -10.00 15.23 2.82
N LYS A 366 -10.37 16.43 3.28
CA LYS A 366 -11.38 17.25 2.63
C LYS A 366 -10.98 17.56 1.18
N GLN A 367 -11.89 17.32 0.25
CA GLN A 367 -11.75 17.60 -1.18
C GLN A 367 -12.35 18.97 -1.57
N ASN A 368 -13.24 19.50 -0.73
CA ASN A 368 -13.81 20.83 -0.87
C ASN A 368 -14.17 21.41 0.51
N ILE A 369 -14.62 22.68 0.55
CA ILE A 369 -14.89 23.41 1.81
C ILE A 369 -16.11 22.88 2.59
N TRP A 370 -17.03 22.19 1.92
CA TRP A 370 -18.23 21.59 2.51
C TRP A 370 -18.02 20.12 2.89
N ASP A 371 -16.98 19.48 2.35
CA ASP A 371 -16.71 18.05 2.45
C ASP A 371 -16.63 17.56 3.91
N LYS A 372 -17.16 16.36 4.11
CA LYS A 372 -17.27 15.67 5.39
C LYS A 372 -17.03 14.18 5.18
N ALA A 373 -16.44 13.57 6.19
CA ALA A 373 -16.30 12.13 6.23
C ALA A 373 -17.56 11.44 6.76
N THR A 374 -17.93 10.32 6.16
CA THR A 374 -19.04 9.47 6.63
C THR A 374 -18.57 8.59 7.79
N SER A 375 -19.33 8.60 8.88
CA SER A 375 -19.04 7.79 10.07
C SER A 375 -19.01 6.28 9.78
N ALA A 376 -19.79 5.82 8.79
CA ALA A 376 -19.83 4.44 8.33
C ALA A 376 -18.46 3.96 7.80
N MET A 377 -17.68 4.86 7.20
CA MET A 377 -16.37 4.55 6.63
C MET A 377 -15.22 5.02 7.52
N GLU A 378 -15.37 6.11 8.27
CA GLU A 378 -14.32 6.59 9.18
C GLU A 378 -13.96 5.56 10.25
N SER A 379 -14.95 4.78 10.70
CA SER A 379 -14.74 3.68 11.64
C SER A 379 -13.94 2.50 11.06
N LYS A 380 -13.65 2.51 9.75
CA LYS A 380 -12.95 1.44 9.04
C LYS A 380 -11.57 1.93 8.58
N ALA A 381 -10.57 1.05 8.65
CA ALA A 381 -9.29 1.30 7.99
C ALA A 381 -9.49 1.31 6.47
N GLY A 382 -8.63 2.03 5.75
CA GLY A 382 -8.69 2.08 4.29
C GLY A 382 -8.56 0.69 3.65
N PHE A 383 -9.10 0.51 2.46
CA PHE A 383 -9.14 -0.82 1.80
C PHE A 383 -7.76 -1.43 1.53
N CYS A 384 -6.74 -0.61 1.30
CA CYS A 384 -5.37 -1.11 1.11
C CYS A 384 -4.70 -1.47 2.44
N TYR A 385 -5.30 -1.16 3.59
CA TYR A 385 -4.75 -1.49 4.89
C TYR A 385 -4.86 -3.00 5.15
N LYS A 386 -3.70 -3.67 5.25
CA LYS A 386 -3.58 -5.13 5.39
C LYS A 386 -4.14 -5.94 4.21
N LEU A 387 -4.27 -5.33 3.03
CA LEU A 387 -4.43 -6.07 1.80
C LEU A 387 -3.13 -6.84 1.50
N ASP A 388 -3.23 -8.00 0.83
CA ASP A 388 -2.06 -8.75 0.37
C ASP A 388 -1.07 -7.82 -0.36
N ALA A 389 0.16 -7.76 0.18
CA ALA A 389 1.15 -6.80 -0.28
C ALA A 389 1.65 -7.10 -1.69
N GLU A 390 1.66 -8.38 -2.10
CA GLU A 390 2.07 -8.79 -3.44
C GLU A 390 1.01 -8.39 -4.47
N PHE A 391 -0.26 -8.64 -4.15
CA PHE A 391 -1.39 -8.17 -4.95
C PHE A 391 -1.40 -6.65 -5.09
N LEU A 392 -1.30 -5.91 -3.97
CA LEU A 392 -1.32 -4.45 -3.97
C LEU A 392 -0.16 -3.85 -4.78
N ALA A 393 0.99 -4.54 -4.85
CA ALA A 393 2.12 -4.17 -5.68
C ALA A 393 1.92 -4.50 -7.17
N ALA A 394 1.15 -5.55 -7.49
CA ALA A 394 0.78 -5.91 -8.85
C ALA A 394 -0.36 -5.04 -9.42
N VAL A 395 -1.19 -4.46 -8.56
CA VAL A 395 -2.24 -3.52 -8.95
C VAL A 395 -1.64 -2.19 -9.42
N SER A 396 -1.99 -1.82 -10.65
CA SER A 396 -1.59 -0.58 -11.31
C SER A 396 -2.74 0.43 -11.25
N PRO A 397 -2.47 1.74 -11.12
CA PRO A 397 -3.51 2.75 -11.27
C PRO A 397 -4.15 2.66 -12.65
N ALA A 398 -5.48 2.58 -12.69
CA ALA A 398 -6.27 2.69 -13.90
C ALA A 398 -6.67 4.14 -14.14
N ARG A 399 -6.78 4.51 -15.41
CA ARG A 399 -7.40 5.77 -15.83
C ARG A 399 -8.90 5.55 -16.00
N ILE A 400 -9.69 6.05 -15.05
CA ILE A 400 -11.14 5.92 -15.04
C ILE A 400 -11.78 7.22 -15.50
N THR A 401 -12.76 7.13 -16.41
CA THR A 401 -13.59 8.28 -16.77
C THR A 401 -14.95 8.16 -16.08
N THR A 402 -15.46 9.29 -15.59
CA THR A 402 -16.71 9.38 -14.84
C THR A 402 -17.51 10.58 -15.35
N ALA A 403 -18.82 10.42 -15.52
CA ALA A 403 -19.70 11.52 -15.90
C ALA A 403 -19.82 12.55 -14.77
N LEU A 404 -19.90 13.84 -15.12
CA LEU A 404 -20.07 14.93 -14.16
C LEU A 404 -21.52 15.43 -14.10
N PRO A 405 -22.02 15.78 -12.90
CA PRO A 405 -23.29 16.50 -12.76
C PRO A 405 -23.27 17.85 -13.49
N GLU A 406 -24.40 18.30 -13.99
CA GLU A 406 -24.53 19.64 -14.61
C GLU A 406 -24.16 20.78 -13.63
N ALA A 407 -24.48 20.60 -12.35
CA ALA A 407 -24.10 21.55 -11.30
C ALA A 407 -22.57 21.70 -11.17
N ASP A 408 -21.80 20.73 -11.66
CA ASP A 408 -20.34 20.74 -11.71
C ASP A 408 -19.78 21.01 -13.12
N GLY A 409 -20.61 21.54 -14.02
CA GLY A 409 -20.24 21.87 -15.40
C GLY A 409 -20.57 20.80 -16.45
N GLY A 410 -21.09 19.64 -16.04
CA GLY A 410 -21.47 18.56 -16.94
C GLY A 410 -20.28 17.90 -17.66
N GLY A 411 -20.57 17.04 -18.65
CA GLY A 411 -19.54 16.29 -19.38
C GLY A 411 -18.97 15.14 -18.54
N SER A 412 -17.64 15.04 -18.48
CA SER A 412 -16.93 13.97 -17.78
C SER A 412 -15.58 14.41 -17.26
N GLU A 413 -15.06 13.68 -16.28
CA GLU A 413 -13.70 13.82 -15.78
C GLU A 413 -12.95 12.50 -15.81
N THR A 414 -11.63 12.59 -15.72
CA THR A 414 -10.74 11.43 -15.59
C THR A 414 -10.07 11.45 -14.23
N THR A 415 -9.94 10.28 -13.61
CA THR A 415 -9.26 10.09 -12.34
C THR A 415 -8.36 8.88 -12.44
N ASP A 416 -7.16 8.94 -11.85
CA ASP A 416 -6.26 7.79 -11.78
C ASP A 416 -6.39 7.14 -10.39
N ALA A 417 -6.68 5.84 -10.34
CA ALA A 417 -6.90 5.13 -9.08
C ALA A 417 -6.49 3.66 -9.17
N LYS A 418 -5.92 3.10 -8.08
CA LYS A 418 -5.63 1.65 -8.01
C LYS A 418 -6.90 0.83 -7.85
N PHE A 419 -7.80 1.31 -6.99
CA PHE A 419 -9.09 0.69 -6.74
C PHE A 419 -10.22 1.69 -6.97
N TRP A 420 -11.29 1.24 -7.61
CA TRP A 420 -12.49 2.03 -7.88
C TRP A 420 -13.74 1.14 -7.87
N ILE A 421 -14.91 1.72 -8.09
CA ILE A 421 -16.14 0.98 -8.37
C ILE A 421 -16.54 1.16 -9.84
N LEU A 422 -17.08 0.12 -10.46
CA LEU A 422 -17.41 0.14 -11.89
C LEU A 422 -18.44 1.22 -12.25
N SER A 423 -18.43 1.63 -13.52
CA SER A 423 -19.46 2.50 -14.07
C SER A 423 -20.60 1.69 -14.61
N TYR A 424 -21.70 2.39 -14.83
CA TYR A 424 -22.79 1.94 -15.63
C TYR A 424 -22.35 1.39 -16.98
N SER A 425 -21.53 2.12 -17.74
CA SER A 425 -21.13 1.71 -19.08
C SER A 425 -20.30 0.42 -19.07
N GLN A 426 -19.48 0.22 -18.03
CA GLN A 426 -18.70 -1.00 -17.84
C GLN A 426 -19.58 -2.24 -17.59
N VAL A 427 -20.72 -2.06 -16.91
CA VAL A 427 -21.61 -3.16 -16.50
C VAL A 427 -22.77 -3.39 -17.48
N ASN A 428 -23.27 -2.33 -18.12
CA ASN A 428 -24.50 -2.37 -18.91
C ASN A 428 -24.30 -1.93 -20.37
N GLY A 429 -23.10 -1.46 -20.72
CA GLY A 429 -22.86 -0.79 -22.00
C GLY A 429 -23.42 0.62 -22.02
N LEU A 430 -23.19 1.30 -23.15
CA LEU A 430 -23.77 2.62 -23.38
C LEU A 430 -25.29 2.47 -23.44
N LYS A 431 -26.02 3.26 -22.65
CA LYS A 431 -27.47 3.35 -22.77
C LYS A 431 -27.90 4.79 -22.93
N THR A 432 -28.79 5.02 -23.88
CA THR A 432 -29.53 6.27 -24.08
C THR A 432 -30.90 6.12 -23.43
N ASN A 433 -30.96 6.08 -22.09
CA ASN A 433 -32.23 6.05 -21.37
C ASN A 433 -32.32 7.16 -20.33
N ASP A 434 -33.54 7.43 -19.89
CA ASP A 434 -33.93 8.44 -18.88
C ASP A 434 -33.40 8.13 -17.47
N TYR A 435 -32.23 7.51 -17.31
CA TYR A 435 -31.59 7.33 -16.01
C TYR A 435 -30.14 7.83 -16.01
N VAL A 436 -29.52 8.02 -17.18
CA VAL A 436 -28.14 8.46 -17.34
C VAL A 436 -28.16 9.86 -17.97
N LYS A 437 -27.74 10.88 -17.21
CA LYS A 437 -27.92 12.31 -17.57
C LYS A 437 -27.25 12.69 -18.87
N ASN A 438 -26.06 12.14 -19.07
CA ASN A 438 -25.17 12.46 -20.17
C ASN A 438 -24.86 11.15 -20.89
N VAL A 439 -24.93 11.12 -22.22
CA VAL A 439 -24.47 9.99 -23.03
C VAL A 439 -22.93 10.00 -23.05
N VAL A 440 -22.33 9.84 -21.87
CA VAL A 440 -20.90 9.69 -21.69
C VAL A 440 -20.61 8.21 -21.64
N ALA A 441 -19.80 7.75 -22.59
CA ALA A 441 -19.17 6.44 -22.47
C ALA A 441 -18.05 6.56 -21.41
N GLU A 442 -18.38 6.29 -20.15
CA GLU A 442 -17.42 6.40 -19.04
C GLU A 442 -16.24 5.45 -19.21
N ASN A 443 -16.46 4.24 -19.71
CA ASN A 443 -15.45 3.29 -20.20
C ASN A 443 -16.15 2.20 -21.03
N ASP A 444 -15.38 1.37 -21.73
CA ASP A 444 -15.91 0.24 -22.48
C ASP A 444 -16.65 -0.76 -21.60
N GLN A 445 -17.72 -1.36 -22.14
CA GLN A 445 -18.42 -2.45 -21.47
C GLN A 445 -17.50 -3.65 -21.31
N LEU A 446 -17.35 -4.16 -20.10
CA LEU A 446 -16.47 -5.27 -19.78
C LEU A 446 -17.01 -6.59 -20.36
N GLU A 447 -16.12 -7.43 -20.88
CA GLU A 447 -16.42 -8.71 -21.52
C GLU A 447 -17.30 -9.62 -20.68
N TRP A 448 -17.04 -9.71 -19.36
CA TRP A 448 -17.87 -10.49 -18.44
C TRP A 448 -19.33 -10.08 -18.51
N TYR A 449 -19.59 -8.78 -18.58
CA TYR A 449 -20.94 -8.20 -18.56
C TYR A 449 -21.61 -8.09 -19.93
N LYS A 450 -20.85 -8.23 -21.03
CA LYS A 450 -21.40 -8.39 -22.38
C LYS A 450 -22.16 -9.71 -22.51
N ASN A 451 -21.73 -10.75 -21.79
CA ASN A 451 -22.42 -12.03 -21.76
C ASN A 451 -23.67 -11.96 -20.87
N THR A 452 -24.86 -11.98 -21.48
CA THR A 452 -26.14 -11.86 -20.78
C THR A 452 -26.49 -13.06 -19.90
N THR A 453 -25.77 -14.17 -20.00
CA THR A 453 -25.98 -15.32 -19.11
C THR A 453 -25.27 -15.16 -17.77
N HIS A 454 -24.31 -14.24 -17.68
CA HIS A 454 -23.61 -13.96 -16.43
C HIS A 454 -24.45 -13.10 -15.50
N THR A 455 -24.45 -13.48 -14.23
CA THR A 455 -25.16 -12.73 -13.20
C THR A 455 -24.43 -11.42 -12.86
N LYS A 456 -25.24 -10.38 -12.58
CA LYS A 456 -24.79 -9.10 -12.01
C LYS A 456 -25.03 -9.02 -10.50
N LEU A 457 -25.55 -10.10 -9.92
CA LEU A 457 -25.84 -10.20 -8.50
C LEU A 457 -24.53 -10.33 -7.72
N LYS A 458 -24.51 -9.68 -6.56
CA LYS A 458 -23.42 -9.73 -5.59
C LYS A 458 -24.00 -10.13 -4.25
N TYR A 459 -23.24 -10.88 -3.47
CA TYR A 459 -23.65 -11.35 -2.15
C TYR A 459 -22.73 -10.73 -1.08
N PRO A 460 -23.23 -10.56 0.15
CA PRO A 460 -22.39 -10.16 1.28
C PRO A 460 -21.22 -11.11 1.48
N ILE A 461 -20.03 -10.56 1.68
CA ILE A 461 -18.81 -11.37 1.93
C ILE A 461 -18.92 -12.23 3.20
N ASP A 462 -19.75 -11.84 4.16
CA ASP A 462 -20.02 -12.57 5.41
C ASP A 462 -21.04 -13.72 5.27
N GLY A 463 -21.43 -14.09 4.04
CA GLY A 463 -22.20 -15.32 3.76
C GLY A 463 -23.72 -15.17 3.80
N GLY A 464 -24.26 -14.00 3.44
CA GLY A 464 -25.70 -13.78 3.30
C GLY A 464 -26.34 -14.53 2.12
N SER A 465 -27.55 -15.07 2.31
CA SER A 465 -28.29 -15.79 1.25
C SER A 465 -29.05 -14.89 0.28
N SER A 466 -29.11 -13.58 0.56
CA SER A 466 -29.76 -12.57 -0.28
C SER A 466 -28.72 -11.76 -1.02
N TYR A 467 -28.95 -11.51 -2.31
CA TYR A 467 -28.13 -10.58 -3.07
C TYR A 467 -28.31 -9.15 -2.55
N VAL A 468 -27.32 -8.31 -2.79
CA VAL A 468 -27.32 -6.90 -2.39
C VAL A 468 -27.27 -5.98 -3.59
N ASN A 469 -27.78 -4.76 -3.40
CA ASN A 469 -27.55 -3.68 -4.34
C ASN A 469 -26.12 -3.16 -4.13
N TRP A 470 -25.42 -2.80 -5.20
CA TRP A 470 -24.03 -2.33 -5.11
C TRP A 470 -23.78 -1.09 -5.95
N TRP A 471 -22.84 -0.27 -5.53
CA TRP A 471 -22.59 1.04 -6.12
C TRP A 471 -22.02 0.99 -7.53
N LEU A 472 -22.48 1.90 -8.38
CA LEU A 472 -21.79 2.32 -9.58
C LEU A 472 -21.33 3.77 -9.40
N ARG A 473 -20.16 4.13 -9.94
CA ARG A 473 -19.69 5.53 -9.84
C ARG A 473 -20.52 6.51 -10.68
N SER A 474 -21.26 6.02 -11.68
CA SER A 474 -22.05 6.85 -12.58
C SER A 474 -23.10 7.65 -11.85
N ILE A 475 -23.27 8.91 -12.24
CA ILE A 475 -24.25 9.83 -11.65
C ILE A 475 -25.68 9.46 -12.05
N TYR A 476 -26.64 9.84 -11.21
CA TYR A 476 -28.06 9.83 -11.57
C TYR A 476 -28.47 11.13 -12.25
N GLN A 477 -29.41 11.03 -13.19
CA GLN A 477 -29.72 12.16 -14.07
C GLN A 477 -30.46 13.35 -13.46
N THR A 478 -31.12 13.22 -12.31
CA THR A 478 -32.01 14.31 -11.86
C THR A 478 -31.35 15.30 -10.91
N ASP A 479 -30.23 14.97 -10.28
CA ASP A 479 -29.53 15.86 -9.33
C ASP A 479 -28.04 15.55 -9.20
N ASP A 480 -27.35 16.31 -8.36
CA ASP A 480 -25.92 16.25 -8.10
C ASP A 480 -25.56 15.49 -6.81
N GLY A 481 -26.54 14.86 -6.17
CA GLY A 481 -26.37 14.15 -4.90
C GLY A 481 -26.52 12.63 -4.98
N ARG A 482 -26.86 12.06 -6.15
CA ARG A 482 -27.12 10.62 -6.30
C ARG A 482 -26.26 9.96 -7.37
N ASN A 483 -25.75 8.77 -7.06
CA ASN A 483 -25.13 7.85 -8.02
C ASN A 483 -26.03 6.64 -8.30
N LEU A 484 -25.73 5.94 -9.38
CA LEU A 484 -26.41 4.72 -9.78
C LEU A 484 -25.96 3.54 -8.91
N ARG A 485 -26.82 2.54 -8.84
CA ARG A 485 -26.50 1.24 -8.24
C ARG A 485 -26.99 0.12 -9.15
N MET A 486 -26.41 -1.04 -8.99
CA MET A 486 -26.92 -2.27 -9.59
C MET A 486 -27.92 -2.97 -8.67
N SER A 487 -29.01 -3.47 -9.25
CA SER A 487 -30.08 -4.27 -8.62
C SER A 487 -30.68 -5.25 -9.64
N THR A 488 -31.62 -6.12 -9.23
CA THR A 488 -32.29 -7.12 -10.10
C THR A 488 -33.18 -6.50 -11.17
N THR A 489 -33.91 -5.45 -10.83
CA THR A 489 -34.56 -4.54 -11.78
C THR A 489 -33.75 -3.28 -11.87
N PRO A 490 -33.54 -2.73 -13.07
CA PRO A 490 -32.49 -1.76 -13.22
C PRO A 490 -32.95 -0.36 -12.79
N TYR A 491 -32.00 0.38 -12.18
CA TYR A 491 -31.98 1.84 -12.01
C TYR A 491 -32.83 2.39 -10.86
N TYR A 492 -32.34 2.22 -9.63
CA TYR A 492 -32.77 3.02 -8.50
C TYR A 492 -31.62 3.80 -7.90
N THR A 493 -31.95 4.96 -7.39
CA THR A 493 -31.04 6.00 -6.90
C THR A 493 -31.24 6.12 -5.42
N TYR A 494 -30.24 6.54 -4.67
CA TYR A 494 -30.41 6.55 -3.21
C TYR A 494 -29.99 7.82 -2.50
N SER A 495 -30.84 8.17 -1.55
CA SER A 495 -30.78 9.24 -0.57
C SER A 495 -31.20 8.62 0.77
N ALA A 496 -30.32 8.56 1.76
CA ALA A 496 -30.59 8.27 3.19
C ALA A 496 -31.17 6.88 3.62
N ASN A 497 -30.35 5.81 3.61
CA ASN A 497 -30.57 4.43 4.14
C ASN A 497 -31.63 3.48 3.47
N PRO A 498 -31.29 2.28 2.88
CA PRO A 498 -30.09 1.48 3.08
C PRO A 498 -29.08 1.54 1.94
N GLU A 499 -27.84 1.69 2.36
CA GLU A 499 -26.65 1.97 1.58
C GLU A 499 -26.32 0.80 0.63
N PRO A 500 -26.14 1.05 -0.67
CA PRO A 500 -25.57 0.06 -1.58
C PRO A 500 -24.20 -0.40 -1.08
N TRP A 501 -23.87 -1.63 -1.42
CA TRP A 501 -22.65 -2.26 -0.99
C TRP A 501 -21.47 -1.90 -1.90
N VAL A 502 -20.28 -1.91 -1.32
CA VAL A 502 -19.03 -1.62 -2.02
C VAL A 502 -18.49 -2.88 -2.71
N VAL A 503 -18.23 -2.77 -4.02
CA VAL A 503 -17.62 -3.81 -4.85
C VAL A 503 -16.42 -3.21 -5.58
N PRO A 504 -15.21 -3.35 -5.01
CA PRO A 504 -13.98 -2.85 -5.62
C PRO A 504 -13.63 -3.54 -6.94
N ALA A 505 -13.06 -2.77 -7.85
CA ALA A 505 -12.39 -3.20 -9.06
C ALA A 505 -10.96 -2.63 -9.10
N CYS A 506 -10.07 -3.32 -9.81
CA CYS A 506 -8.70 -2.91 -10.05
C CYS A 506 -8.22 -3.41 -11.42
N ILE A 507 -7.05 -2.94 -11.88
CA ILE A 507 -6.34 -3.57 -13.00
C ILE A 507 -5.00 -4.14 -12.53
N ILE A 508 -4.60 -5.23 -13.16
CA ILE A 508 -3.21 -5.63 -13.25
C ILE A 508 -2.70 -5.13 -14.60
N ALA A 509 -1.53 -4.49 -14.62
CA ALA A 509 -0.91 -3.95 -15.83
C ALA A 509 0.60 -3.93 -15.70
#